data_AF-A0A956WM90-F1
#
_entry.id   AF-A0A956WM90-F1
#
_cell.length_a   1.000
_cell.length_b   1.000
_cell.length_c   1.000
_cell.angle_alpha   90.00
_cell.angle_beta   90.00
_cell.angle_gamma   90.00
#
_symmetry.space_group_name_H-M   'P 1'
#
loop_
_entity.id
_entity.type
_entity.pdbx_description
1 polymer ?
#
loop_
_entity_poly.entity_id
_entity_poly.type
_entity_poly.pdbx_seq_one_letter_code
_entity_poly.pdbx_strand_id
1 'polypeptide(L)' 'PASAAPDADLAEYSWSAFWPWARERGLNGPKEIEAVIGQPVAGLSPAELRALIQTARAESRR' A
#
# COMPACT_ATOMS: atom_id res chain seq x y z
N PRO A 1 15.33 -4.08 29.38
CA PRO A 1 14.24 -4.95 28.85
C PRO A 1 13.01 -4.12 28.44
N ALA A 2 12.76 -4.02 27.14
CA ALA A 2 11.44 -3.79 26.54
C ALA A 2 11.61 -3.94 25.02
N SER A 3 11.41 -5.16 24.53
CA SER A 3 11.33 -5.45 23.10
C SER A 3 10.19 -4.64 22.51
N ALA A 4 10.51 -3.69 21.62
CA ALA A 4 9.52 -2.95 20.85
C ALA A 4 8.66 -3.96 20.07
N ALA A 5 7.34 -3.79 20.19
CA ALA A 5 6.33 -4.74 19.77
C ALA A 5 6.42 -5.08 18.26
N PRO A 6 6.64 -6.36 17.89
CA PRO A 6 6.55 -6.79 16.48
C PRO A 6 5.10 -6.81 15.94
N ASP A 7 4.11 -6.51 16.79
CA ASP A 7 2.69 -6.51 16.43
C ASP A 7 2.19 -5.15 15.90
N ALA A 8 2.82 -4.04 16.32
CA ALA A 8 2.49 -2.70 15.83
C ALA A 8 2.84 -2.54 14.34
N ASP A 9 3.98 -3.09 13.92
CA ASP A 9 4.46 -3.04 12.54
C ASP A 9 3.49 -3.78 11.59
N LEU A 10 2.93 -4.92 12.02
CA LEU A 10 1.91 -5.66 11.25
C LEU A 10 0.56 -4.93 11.18
N ALA A 11 0.18 -4.18 12.23
CA ALA A 11 -1.05 -3.39 12.25
C ALA A 11 -1.02 -2.25 11.21
N GLU A 12 0.17 -1.68 10.95
CA GLU A 12 0.40 -0.63 9.94
C GLU A 12 0.24 -1.14 8.50
N TYR A 13 0.28 -2.47 8.32
CA TYR A 13 0.01 -3.19 7.07
C TYR A 13 -1.31 -3.96 7.12
N SER A 14 -2.29 -3.52 7.90
CA SER A 14 -3.66 -4.00 7.73
C SER A 14 -4.36 -3.26 6.59
N TRP A 15 -5.30 -3.91 5.89
CA TRP A 15 -6.16 -3.25 4.88
C TRP A 15 -6.85 -1.99 5.43
N SER A 16 -7.22 -2.00 6.71
CA SER A 16 -7.80 -0.85 7.41
C SER A 16 -6.84 0.34 7.58
N ALA A 17 -5.53 0.13 7.61
CA ALA A 17 -4.51 1.18 7.63
C ALA A 17 -4.04 1.57 6.21
N PHE A 18 -4.14 0.64 5.26
CA PHE A 18 -3.83 0.86 3.86
C PHE A 18 -4.83 1.81 3.19
N TRP A 19 -6.13 1.56 3.32
CA TRP A 19 -7.17 2.36 2.66
C TRP A 19 -7.14 3.85 3.01
N PRO A 20 -6.99 4.29 4.28
CA PRO A 20 -6.86 5.72 4.56
C PRO A 20 -5.65 6.34 3.86
N TRP A 21 -4.47 5.71 3.92
CA TRP A 21 -3.27 6.16 3.21
C TRP A 21 -3.45 6.23 1.68
N ALA A 22 -4.15 5.25 1.11
CA ALA A 22 -4.43 5.16 -0.33
C ALA A 22 -5.38 6.29 -0.76
N ARG A 23 -6.44 6.51 0.02
CA ARG A 23 -7.46 7.55 -0.25
C ARG A 23 -6.87 8.96 -0.20
N GLU A 24 -5.96 9.24 0.72
CA GLU A 24 -5.21 10.51 0.76
C GLU A 24 -4.43 10.80 -0.53
N ARG A 25 -4.14 9.76 -1.33
CA ARG A 25 -3.45 9.84 -2.62
C ARG A 25 -4.39 9.76 -3.82
N GLY A 26 -5.70 9.72 -3.59
CA GLY A 26 -6.72 9.56 -4.62
C GLY A 26 -6.96 8.10 -5.05
N LEU A 27 -6.52 7.12 -4.27
CA LEU A 27 -6.74 5.69 -4.53
C LEU A 27 -7.87 5.18 -3.63
N ASN A 28 -9.09 5.16 -4.15
CA ASN A 28 -10.31 4.82 -3.42
C ASN A 28 -10.74 3.36 -3.61
N GLY A 29 -10.09 2.63 -4.52
CA GLY A 29 -10.44 1.23 -4.79
C GLY A 29 -9.32 0.45 -5.48
N PRO A 30 -9.49 -0.88 -5.58
CA PRO A 30 -8.52 -1.78 -6.20
C PRO A 30 -8.24 -1.39 -7.65
N LYS A 31 -9.28 -1.05 -8.44
CA LYS A 31 -9.11 -0.62 -9.84
C LYS A 31 -8.17 0.57 -10.03
N GLU A 32 -8.23 1.56 -9.15
CA GLU A 32 -7.35 2.73 -9.24
C GLU A 32 -5.90 2.36 -8.90
N ILE A 33 -5.73 1.44 -7.95
CA ILE A 33 -4.42 0.92 -7.60
C ILE A 33 -3.86 0.10 -8.78
N GLU A 34 -4.64 -0.80 -9.36
CA GLU A 34 -4.30 -1.59 -10.55
C GLU A 34 -3.90 -0.70 -11.73
N ALA A 35 -4.58 0.42 -11.94
CA ALA A 35 -4.24 1.39 -12.98
C ALA A 35 -2.89 2.09 -12.72
N VAL A 36 -2.49 2.28 -11.46
CA VAL A 36 -1.18 2.86 -11.11
C VAL A 36 -0.06 1.83 -11.25
N ILE A 37 -0.26 0.62 -10.74
CA ILE A 37 0.79 -0.43 -10.70
C ILE A 37 0.87 -1.25 -12.00
N GLY A 38 -0.13 -1.15 -12.87
CA GLY A 38 -0.20 -1.88 -14.15
C GLY A 38 -0.41 -3.39 -14.02
N GLN A 39 -0.79 -3.89 -12.84
CA GLN A 39 -1.00 -5.31 -12.56
C GLN A 39 -2.16 -5.51 -11.58
N PRO A 40 -2.80 -6.70 -11.56
CA PRO A 40 -3.88 -6.97 -10.63
C PRO A 40 -3.42 -6.95 -9.17
N VAL A 41 -4.27 -6.39 -8.28
CA VAL A 41 -3.97 -6.33 -6.84
C VAL A 41 -4.32 -7.62 -6.08
N ALA A 42 -4.94 -8.58 -6.77
CA ALA A 42 -5.37 -9.84 -6.17
C ALA A 42 -4.16 -10.67 -5.71
N GLY A 43 -4.17 -11.10 -4.45
CA GLY A 43 -3.07 -11.87 -3.85
C GLY A 43 -1.92 -11.02 -3.32
N LEU A 44 -1.97 -9.68 -3.45
CA LEU A 44 -0.98 -8.78 -2.88
C LEU A 44 -1.36 -8.35 -1.46
N SER A 45 -0.35 -8.31 -0.60
CA SER A 45 -0.47 -7.71 0.73
C SER A 45 -0.49 -6.18 0.61
N PRO A 46 -1.16 -5.47 1.52
CA PRO A 46 -1.13 -3.99 1.56
C PRO A 46 0.28 -3.40 1.66
N ALA A 47 1.24 -4.10 2.27
CA ALA A 47 2.66 -3.72 2.27
C ALA A 47 3.24 -3.72 0.84
N GLU A 48 3.04 -4.82 0.11
CA GLU A 48 3.45 -4.97 -1.30
C GLU A 48 2.78 -3.89 -2.16
N LEU A 49 1.48 -3.67 -1.97
CA LEU A 49 0.75 -2.63 -2.70
C LEU A 49 1.33 -1.23 -2.45
N ARG A 50 1.66 -0.87 -1.20
CA ARG A 50 2.32 0.41 -0.92
C ARG A 50 3.66 0.52 -1.63
N ALA A 51 4.48 -0.53 -1.60
CA ALA A 51 5.77 -0.53 -2.27
C ALA A 51 5.61 -0.32 -3.79
N LEU A 52 4.72 -1.10 -4.42
CA LEU A 52 4.44 -1.01 -5.85
C LEU A 52 3.89 0.36 -6.27
N ILE A 53 2.94 0.92 -5.51
CA ILE A 53 2.38 2.25 -5.79
C ILE A 53 3.46 3.33 -5.70
N GLN A 54 4.34 3.27 -4.70
CA GLN A 54 5.42 4.23 -4.55
C GLN A 54 6.42 4.15 -5.70
N THR A 55 6.81 2.93 -6.10
CA THR A 55 7.68 2.69 -7.25
C THR A 55 7.05 3.22 -8.55
N ALA A 56 5.81 2.82 -8.86
CA ALA A 56 5.13 3.24 -10.08
C ALA A 56 4.95 4.76 -10.19
N ARG A 57 4.69 5.45 -9.06
CA ARG A 57 4.62 6.91 -9.03
C ARG A 57 5.98 7.59 -9.18
N ALA A 58 7.05 6.99 -8.66
CA ALA A 58 8.39 7.49 -8.85
C ALA A 58 8.84 7.37 -10.31
N GLU A 59 8.47 6.26 -10.98
CA GLU A 59 8.73 6.05 -12.40
C GLU A 59 7.93 7.01 -13.28
N SER A 60 6.65 7.25 -12.98
CA SER A 60 5.79 8.18 -13.74
C SER A 60 6.25 9.65 -13.69
N ARG A 61 7.19 10.00 -12.79
CA ARG A 61 7.77 11.35 -12.69
C ARG A 61 9.04 11.51 -13.55
N ARG A 62 9.64 10.42 -14.03
CA ARG A 62 10.80 10.49 -14.93
C ARG A 62 10.38 10.73 -16.38
#